data_AF-A0A357R2C5-F1
#
_entry.id   AF-A0A357R2C5-F1
#
_cell.length_a   1.000
_cell.length_b   1.000
_cell.length_c   1.000
_cell.angle_alpha   90.00
_cell.angle_beta   90.00
_cell.angle_gamma   90.00
#
_symmetry.space_group_name_H-M   'P 1'
#
loop_
_entity.id
_entity.type
_entity.pdbx_description
1 polymer ?
#
loop_
_entity_poly.entity_id
_entity_poly.type
_entity_poly.pdbx_seq_one_letter_code
_entity_poly.pdbx_strand_id
1 'polypeptide(L)' 'PTPSQEDINITRRLVEVGRLVGIEVLDHLVIGDGVFSSLKEKGYV' A
#
# COMPACT_ATOMS: atom_id res chain seq x y z
N PRO A 1 4.42 -6.65 -11.20
CA PRO A 1 3.01 -6.17 -11.15
C PRO A 1 2.99 -4.64 -10.98
N THR A 2 2.06 -3.96 -11.66
CA THR A 2 1.87 -2.50 -11.53
C THR A 2 0.60 -2.26 -10.73
N PRO A 3 0.65 -1.53 -9.60
CA PRO A 3 -0.56 -1.21 -8.83
C PRO A 3 -1.50 -0.33 -9.65
N SER A 4 -2.79 -0.57 -9.53
CA SER A 4 -3.84 0.28 -10.09
C SER A 4 -4.01 1.56 -9.26
N GLN A 5 -4.74 2.54 -9.82
CA GLN A 5 -5.09 3.74 -9.07
C GLN A 5 -5.98 3.43 -7.85
N GLU A 6 -6.80 2.38 -7.94
CA GLU A 6 -7.66 1.93 -6.85
C GLU A 6 -6.86 1.35 -5.69
N ASP A 7 -5.83 0.54 -5.98
CA ASP A 7 -4.89 0.02 -4.96
C ASP A 7 -4.24 1.16 -4.18
N ILE A 8 -3.78 2.21 -4.88
CA ILE A 8 -3.16 3.40 -4.27
C ILE A 8 -4.16 4.14 -3.38
N ASN A 9 -5.38 4.35 -3.87
CA ASN A 9 -6.42 5.09 -3.14
C ASN A 9 -6.85 4.35 -1.86
N ILE A 10 -7.04 3.04 -1.94
CA ILE A 10 -7.36 2.20 -0.79
C ILE A 10 -6.22 2.24 0.23
N THR A 11 -4.97 2.09 -0.24
CA THR A 11 -3.79 2.11 0.63
C THR A 11 -3.68 3.42 1.41
N ARG A 12 -3.86 4.58 0.75
CA ARG A 12 -3.86 5.88 1.42
C ARG A 12 -4.90 5.98 2.53
N ARG A 13 -6.12 5.50 2.27
CA ARG A 13 -7.20 5.49 3.28
C ARG A 13 -6.86 4.59 4.46
N LEU A 14 -6.25 3.43 4.21
CA LEU A 14 -5.81 2.51 5.26
C LEU A 14 -4.68 3.11 6.11
N VAL A 15 -3.71 3.77 5.49
CA VAL A 15 -2.62 4.49 6.19
C VAL A 15 -3.20 5.58 7.09
N GLU A 16 -4.14 6.38 6.58
CA GLU A 16 -4.79 7.42 7.37
C GLU A 16 -5.55 6.85 8.58
N VAL A 17 -6.35 5.80 8.36
CA VAL A 17 -7.09 5.12 9.43
C VAL A 17 -6.13 4.50 10.45
N GLY A 18 -5.08 3.83 9.98
CA GLY A 18 -4.06 3.23 10.83
C GLY A 18 -3.41 4.25 11.77
N ARG A 19 -3.07 5.43 11.24
CA ARG A 19 -2.57 6.55 12.04
C ARG A 19 -3.56 7.01 13.11
N LEU A 20 -4.86 7.05 12.80
CA LEU A 20 -5.90 7.46 13.75
C LEU A 20 -6.09 6.46 14.89
N VAL A 21 -5.97 5.16 14.62
CA VAL A 21 -6.19 4.10 15.61
C VAL A 21 -4.91 3.63 16.30
N GLY A 22 -3.75 4.20 15.95
CA GLY A 22 -2.45 3.83 16.51
C GLY A 22 -1.91 2.49 15.98
N ILE A 23 -2.33 2.07 14.78
CA ILE A 23 -1.85 0.85 14.11
C ILE A 23 -1.20 1.26 12.79
N GLU A 24 0.13 1.16 12.72
CA GLU A 24 0.87 1.56 11.52
C GLU A 24 0.70 0.55 10.37
N VAL A 25 0.42 1.06 9.16
CA VAL A 25 0.48 0.26 7.93
C VAL A 25 1.93 0.23 7.45
N LEU A 26 2.59 -0.91 7.63
CA LEU A 26 4.02 -1.03 7.34
C LEU A 26 4.34 -0.96 5.85
N ASP A 27 3.55 -1.66 5.01
CA ASP A 27 3.65 -1.68 3.55
C ASP A 27 2.39 -2.30 2.92
N HIS A 28 2.19 -2.08 1.62
CA HIS A 28 1.23 -2.80 0.78
C HIS A 28 1.99 -3.43 -0.40
N LEU A 29 1.98 -4.77 -0.46
CA LEU A 29 2.64 -5.52 -1.53
C LEU A 29 1.63 -6.02 -2.55
N VAL A 30 1.79 -5.63 -3.82
CA VAL A 30 1.06 -6.22 -4.94
C VAL A 30 1.91 -7.35 -5.52
N ILE A 31 1.39 -8.58 -5.51
CA ILE A 31 2.13 -9.80 -5.90
C ILE A 31 1.53 -10.38 -7.19
N GLY A 32 2.39 -10.78 -8.13
CA GLY A 32 1.99 -11.44 -9.37
C GLY A 32 3.20 -11.94 -10.16
N ASP A 33 3.04 -13.04 -10.90
CA ASP A 33 4.10 -13.65 -11.74
C ASP A 33 5.43 -13.90 -11.02
N GLY A 34 5.38 -14.33 -9.75
CA GLY A 34 6.57 -14.62 -8.95
C GLY A 34 7.36 -13.39 -8.51
N VAL A 35 6.86 -12.18 -8.79
CA VAL A 35 7.45 -10.91 -8.38
C VAL A 35 6.45 -10.07 -7.57
N PHE A 36 6.92 -9.02 -6.91
CA PHE A 36 6.07 -8.10 -6.16
C PHE A 36 6.40 -6.64 -6.47
N SER A 37 5.50 -5.74 -6.05
CA SER A 37 5.67 -4.30 -6.05
C SER A 37 5.29 -3.77 -4.68
N SER A 38 6.25 -3.20 -3.95
CA SER A 38 5.99 -2.46 -2.71
C SER A 38 5.44 -1.06 -3.03
N LEU A 39 4.32 -0.70 -2.40
CA LEU A 39 3.78 0.65 -2.51
C LEU A 39 4.56 1.64 -1.67
N LYS A 40 5.19 1.20 -0.57
CA LYS A 40 6.10 2.01 0.24
C LYS A 40 7.37 2.38 -0.52
N GLU A 41 8.03 1.42 -1.16
CA GLU A 41 9.24 1.69 -1.96
C GLU A 41 8.97 2.64 -3.13
N LYS A 42 7.73 2.65 -3.63
CA LYS A 42 7.26 3.56 -4.68
C LYS A 42 6.79 4.93 -4.15
N GLY A 43 6.78 5.15 -2.83
CA GLY A 43 6.41 6.42 -2.21
C GLY A 43 4.90 6.68 -2.10
N TYR A 44 4.07 5.63 -2.11
CA TYR A 44 2.62 5.73 -1.90
C TYR A 44 2.20 5.55 -0.43
N VAL A 45 3.09 5.03 0.41
CA VAL A 45 2.95 4.83 1.86
C VAL A 45 4.06 5.60 2.57
#